data_AF-A0AAN0LIX4-F1
#
_entry.id   AF-A0AAN0LIX4-F1
#
_cell.length_a   1.000
_cell.length_b   1.000
_cell.length_c   1.000
_cell.angle_alpha   90.00
_cell.angle_beta   90.00
_cell.angle_gamma   90.00
#
_symmetry.space_group_name_H-M   'P 1'
#
loop_
_entity.id
_entity.type
_entity.pdbx_description
1 polymer ?
#
loop_
_entity_poly.entity_id
_entity_poly.type
_entity_poly.pdbx_seq_one_letter_code
_entity_poly.pdbx_strand_id
1 'polypeptide(L)'
;MKTLLDHRKRLKNNTRAYEIDIERCYGTVIKHLKDAGYKRITLKRAESAVKKFVDFIFEAQDRKPFFHIDSASTLPYCWNSPSRNGWGVDYIKYEWGHLKSRNQNGDAAYCAQNLCLQSARCNQHIQSSMNVEELKEYGGKLEQVISKNLDERASLFSSDKWQELLTELEPWK
;
A
#
# COMPACT_ATOMS: atom_id res chain seq x y z
N MET A 1 -5.54 28.90 2.29
CA MET A 1 -6.03 27.63 1.69
C MET A 1 -4.82 26.78 1.36
N LYS A 2 -4.76 25.50 1.75
CA LYS A 2 -3.64 24.61 1.37
C LYS A 2 -3.94 24.06 -0.04
N THR A 3 -2.97 24.09 -0.96
CA THR A 3 -3.17 23.56 -2.32
C THR A 3 -2.48 22.19 -2.49
N LEU A 4 -2.89 21.43 -3.50
CA LEU A 4 -2.20 20.20 -3.91
C LEU A 4 -0.74 20.49 -4.28
N LEU A 5 -0.48 21.60 -4.96
CA LEU A 5 0.87 22.01 -5.35
C LEU A 5 1.76 22.18 -4.12
N ASP A 6 1.27 22.88 -3.09
CA ASP A 6 2.03 23.09 -1.85
C ASP A 6 2.28 21.78 -1.11
N HIS A 7 1.30 20.89 -1.07
CA HIS A 7 1.47 19.59 -0.44
C HIS A 7 2.51 18.74 -1.16
N ARG A 8 2.49 18.68 -2.49
CA ARG A 8 3.51 17.96 -3.29
C ARG A 8 4.90 18.57 -3.14
N LYS A 9 5.02 19.91 -3.01
CA LYS A 9 6.28 20.58 -2.69
C LYS A 9 6.80 20.18 -1.32
N ARG A 10 5.95 20.14 -0.29
CA ARG A 10 6.32 19.67 1.05
C ARG A 10 6.78 18.22 1.05
N LEU A 11 6.04 17.33 0.37
CA LEU A 11 6.43 15.92 0.21
C LEU A 11 7.82 15.79 -0.44
N LYS A 12 8.10 16.58 -1.49
CA LYS A 12 9.41 16.57 -2.16
C LYS A 12 10.56 17.00 -1.24
N ASN A 13 10.29 17.95 -0.34
CA ASN A 13 11.31 18.53 0.54
C ASN A 13 11.55 17.70 1.82
N ASN A 14 10.73 16.69 2.08
CA ASN A 14 10.91 15.78 3.21
C ASN A 14 11.48 14.44 2.73
N THR A 15 12.74 14.16 3.07
CA THR A 15 13.44 12.94 2.68
C THR A 15 12.82 11.66 3.26
N ARG A 16 12.02 11.79 4.32
CA ARG A 16 11.30 10.70 4.99
C ARG A 16 9.81 10.69 4.70
N ALA A 17 9.34 11.47 3.73
CA ALA A 17 7.91 11.63 3.41
C ALA A 17 7.15 10.32 3.19
N TYR A 18 7.83 9.27 2.73
CA TYR A 18 7.22 7.97 2.45
C TYR A 18 7.28 6.98 3.60
N GLU A 19 8.06 7.25 4.65
CA GLU A 19 8.29 6.29 5.72
C GLU A 19 7.56 6.63 7.01
N ILE A 20 7.22 7.91 7.22
CA ILE A 20 6.70 8.43 8.48
C ILE A 20 5.40 7.73 8.93
N ASP A 21 4.52 7.37 7.99
CA ASP A 21 3.19 6.85 8.31
C ASP A 21 3.13 5.31 8.44
N ILE A 22 4.27 4.62 8.29
CA ILE A 22 4.28 3.15 8.27
C ILE A 22 3.85 2.55 9.62
N GLU A 23 4.22 3.18 10.74
CA GLU A 23 3.86 2.68 12.08
C GLU A 23 2.35 2.64 12.29
N ARG A 24 1.62 3.61 11.75
CA ARG A 24 0.16 3.63 11.78
C ARG A 24 -0.42 2.44 11.01
N CYS A 25 0.26 2.00 9.94
CA CYS A 25 -0.19 0.91 9.09
C CYS A 25 -0.20 -0.44 9.82
N TYR A 26 0.66 -0.65 10.83
CA TYR A 26 0.62 -1.84 11.69
C TYR A 26 -0.73 -1.99 12.42
N GLY A 27 -1.34 -0.88 12.84
CA GLY A 27 -2.65 -0.91 13.46
C GLY A 27 -3.78 -1.08 12.45
N THR A 28 -3.71 -0.40 11.31
CA THR A 28 -4.81 -0.38 10.34
C THR A 28 -4.92 -1.68 9.53
N VAL A 29 -3.84 -2.43 9.37
CA VAL A 29 -3.85 -3.71 8.63
C VAL A 29 -4.68 -4.80 9.34
N ILE A 30 -4.86 -4.71 10.66
CA ILE A 30 -5.56 -5.71 11.48
C ILE A 30 -6.97 -6.00 10.94
N LYS A 31 -7.70 -4.97 10.52
CA LYS A 31 -9.04 -5.15 9.93
C LYS A 31 -8.96 -6.01 8.67
N HIS A 32 -8.01 -5.73 7.79
CA HIS A 32 -7.85 -6.45 6.52
C HIS A 32 -7.40 -7.89 6.73
N LEU A 33 -6.53 -8.15 7.72
CA LEU A 33 -6.13 -9.52 8.08
C LEU A 33 -7.32 -10.31 8.65
N LYS A 34 -8.17 -9.69 9.47
CA LYS A 34 -9.42 -10.34 9.93
C LYS A 34 -10.36 -10.65 8.79
N ASP A 35 -10.50 -9.73 7.84
CA ASP A 35 -11.30 -9.95 6.64
C ASP A 35 -10.72 -11.13 5.82
N ALA A 36 -9.38 -11.28 5.78
CA ALA A 36 -8.67 -12.38 5.15
C ALA A 36 -8.65 -13.72 5.93
N GLY A 37 -9.39 -13.82 7.02
CA GLY A 37 -9.57 -15.06 7.77
C GLY A 37 -8.80 -15.16 9.09
N TYR A 38 -7.92 -14.21 9.41
CA TYR A 38 -7.18 -14.18 10.69
C TYR A 38 -8.04 -13.59 11.82
N LYS A 39 -9.13 -14.26 12.22
CA LYS A 39 -10.19 -13.66 13.05
C LYS A 39 -9.71 -13.25 14.44
N ARG A 40 -8.73 -13.96 15.00
CA ARG A 40 -8.22 -13.76 16.37
C ARG A 40 -7.04 -12.79 16.45
N ILE A 41 -6.55 -12.29 15.32
CA ILE A 41 -5.37 -11.44 15.27
C ILE A 41 -5.61 -10.07 15.94
N THR A 42 -4.62 -9.61 16.71
CA THR A 42 -4.55 -8.24 17.22
C THR A 42 -3.09 -7.78 17.21
N LEU A 43 -2.86 -6.48 17.10
CA LEU A 43 -1.51 -5.93 17.11
C LEU A 43 -0.74 -6.32 18.39
N LYS A 44 -1.39 -6.32 19.55
CA LYS A 44 -0.75 -6.69 20.83
C LYS A 44 -0.31 -8.16 20.88
N ARG A 45 -1.09 -9.06 20.28
CA ARG A 45 -0.83 -10.51 20.37
C ARG A 45 0.12 -11.02 19.29
N ALA A 46 0.10 -10.38 18.13
CA ALA A 46 0.83 -10.79 16.94
C ALA A 46 1.78 -9.67 16.45
N GLU A 47 2.33 -8.86 17.36
CA GLU A 47 3.03 -7.61 17.01
C GLU A 47 4.13 -7.83 15.98
N SER A 48 4.99 -8.83 16.21
CA SER A 48 6.08 -9.20 15.30
C SER A 48 5.54 -9.57 13.91
N ALA A 49 4.60 -10.51 13.83
CA ALA A 49 4.03 -10.97 12.57
C ALA A 49 3.30 -9.84 11.81
N VAL A 50 2.56 -8.99 12.52
CA VAL A 50 1.85 -7.85 11.92
C VAL A 50 2.83 -6.83 11.37
N LYS A 51 3.89 -6.49 12.11
CA LYS A 51 4.94 -5.58 11.63
C LYS A 51 5.65 -6.14 10.41
N LYS A 52 6.12 -7.39 10.48
CA LYS A 52 6.73 -8.10 9.34
C LYS A 52 5.83 -8.10 8.11
N PHE A 53 4.53 -8.37 8.28
CA PHE A 53 3.58 -8.34 7.17
C PHE A 53 3.55 -6.98 6.47
N VAL A 54 3.42 -5.89 7.23
CA VAL A 54 3.38 -4.54 6.67
C VAL A 54 4.72 -4.17 6.05
N ASP A 55 5.83 -4.45 6.74
CA ASP A 55 7.18 -4.13 6.28
C ASP A 55 7.52 -4.88 4.99
N PHE A 56 7.20 -6.17 4.88
CA PHE A 56 7.43 -6.94 3.65
C PHE A 56 6.64 -6.39 2.47
N ILE A 57 5.35 -6.06 2.67
CA ILE A 57 4.54 -5.44 1.62
C ILE A 57 5.12 -4.07 1.23
N PHE A 58 5.60 -3.31 2.20
CA PHE A 58 6.16 -1.98 1.97
C PHE A 58 7.51 -2.04 1.25
N GLU A 59 8.39 -2.97 1.63
CA GLU A 59 9.66 -3.28 0.96
C GLU A 59 9.46 -3.72 -0.48
N ALA A 60 8.49 -4.61 -0.75
CA ALA A 60 8.15 -5.06 -2.11
C ALA A 60 7.56 -3.93 -2.99
N GLN A 61 7.26 -2.76 -2.40
CA GLN A 61 6.85 -1.55 -3.10
C GLN A 61 7.95 -0.47 -3.07
N ASP A 62 9.21 -0.86 -2.82
CA ASP A 62 10.36 0.05 -2.72
C ASP A 62 10.12 1.18 -1.70
N ARG A 63 9.44 0.83 -0.60
CA ARG A 63 9.09 1.74 0.50
C ARG A 63 8.33 2.98 0.04
N LYS A 64 7.45 2.82 -0.96
CA LYS A 64 6.61 3.89 -1.55
C LYS A 64 5.18 3.41 -1.82
N PRO A 65 4.23 4.32 -2.12
CA PRO A 65 2.90 3.92 -2.61
C PRO A 65 2.97 3.04 -3.85
N PHE A 66 2.05 2.08 -3.99
CA PHE A 66 2.09 1.07 -5.05
C PHE A 66 2.14 1.63 -6.48
N PHE A 67 1.57 2.81 -6.74
CA PHE A 67 1.61 3.46 -8.05
C PHE A 67 2.52 4.70 -8.06
N HIS A 68 3.53 4.72 -7.20
CA HIS A 68 4.45 5.85 -7.11
C HIS A 68 5.33 5.94 -8.37
N ILE A 69 5.11 6.98 -9.15
CA ILE A 69 5.98 7.31 -10.29
C ILE A 69 7.07 8.26 -9.80
N ASP A 70 8.30 7.77 -9.80
CA ASP A 70 9.49 8.57 -9.56
C ASP A 70 9.68 9.61 -10.68
N SER A 71 10.06 10.82 -10.27
CA SER A 71 10.43 11.87 -11.21
C SER A 71 11.49 12.76 -10.60
N ALA A 72 12.71 12.64 -11.11
CA ALA A 72 13.88 13.40 -10.65
C ALA A 72 13.68 14.92 -10.80
N SER A 73 13.00 15.36 -11.87
CA SER A 73 12.85 16.78 -12.21
C SER A 73 11.52 17.39 -11.73
N THR A 74 10.52 16.58 -11.36
CA THR A 74 9.18 17.11 -11.05
C THR A 74 8.78 16.91 -9.60
N LEU A 75 7.55 17.31 -9.28
CA LEU A 75 6.90 17.00 -8.01
C LEU A 75 6.44 15.53 -8.00
N PRO A 76 6.35 14.89 -6.82
CA PRO A 76 5.99 13.47 -6.72
C PRO A 76 4.60 13.22 -7.28
N TYR A 77 4.42 12.07 -7.93
CA TYR A 77 3.13 11.67 -8.52
C TYR A 77 2.24 10.92 -7.52
N CYS A 78 2.26 11.33 -6.25
CA CYS A 78 1.42 10.83 -5.17
C CYS A 78 1.07 11.97 -4.20
N TRP A 79 -0.08 11.88 -3.55
CA TRP A 79 -0.56 12.87 -2.58
C TRP A 79 -1.62 12.30 -1.67
N ASN A 80 -1.84 12.99 -0.55
CA ASN A 80 -2.94 12.71 0.37
C ASN A 80 -4.25 13.35 -0.13
N SER A 81 -5.37 12.83 0.36
CA SER A 81 -6.67 13.50 0.22
C SER A 81 -6.64 14.81 1.00
N PRO A 82 -7.33 15.89 0.54
CA PRO A 82 -7.47 17.10 1.35
C PRO A 82 -8.26 16.85 2.65
N SER A 83 -9.05 15.78 2.72
CA SER A 83 -9.82 15.41 3.89
C SER A 83 -8.91 15.14 5.10
N ARG A 84 -9.45 15.33 6.32
CA ARG A 84 -8.74 15.07 7.59
C ARG A 84 -7.33 15.67 7.64
N ASN A 85 -7.20 16.91 7.15
CA ASN A 85 -5.96 17.67 7.11
C ASN A 85 -4.81 16.92 6.37
N GLY A 86 -5.11 16.11 5.35
CA GLY A 86 -4.10 15.34 4.62
C GLY A 86 -3.11 16.23 3.86
N TRP A 87 -3.53 17.40 3.38
CA TRP A 87 -2.61 18.40 2.82
C TRP A 87 -1.87 19.22 3.88
N GLY A 88 -2.20 19.06 5.17
CA GLY A 88 -1.51 19.75 6.24
C GLY A 88 -0.21 19.12 6.69
N VAL A 89 0.09 17.92 6.21
CA VAL A 89 1.31 17.19 6.52
C VAL A 89 2.25 17.21 5.31
N ASP A 90 3.50 16.81 5.55
CA ASP A 90 4.60 16.71 4.59
C ASP A 90 5.03 15.25 4.35
N TYR A 91 4.17 14.30 4.71
CA TYR A 91 4.35 12.87 4.48
C TYR A 91 3.09 12.23 3.87
N ILE A 92 3.23 11.04 3.28
CA ILE A 92 2.11 10.28 2.71
C ILE A 92 1.35 9.56 3.82
N LYS A 93 0.04 9.76 3.87
CA LYS A 93 -0.89 8.96 4.66
C LYS A 93 -1.32 7.76 3.82
N TYR A 94 -0.85 6.57 4.16
CA TYR A 94 -1.15 5.36 3.43
C TYR A 94 -2.57 4.85 3.67
N GLU A 95 -3.12 4.24 2.64
CA GLU A 95 -4.40 3.56 2.66
C GLU A 95 -4.19 2.13 2.13
N TRP A 96 -4.87 1.15 2.73
CA TRP A 96 -4.84 -0.22 2.26
C TRP A 96 -5.76 -0.36 1.05
N GLY A 97 -5.18 -0.64 -0.10
CA GLY A 97 -5.88 -0.96 -1.33
C GLY A 97 -5.80 -2.45 -1.67
N HIS A 98 -6.54 -2.84 -2.70
CA HIS A 98 -6.58 -4.20 -3.22
C HIS A 98 -6.16 -4.21 -4.69
N LEU A 99 -5.33 -5.16 -5.12
CA LEU A 99 -4.88 -5.26 -6.52
C LEU A 99 -6.00 -5.82 -7.41
N LYS A 100 -6.73 -6.80 -6.89
CA LYS A 100 -8.00 -7.32 -7.40
C LYS A 100 -9.13 -6.63 -6.66
N SER A 101 -9.98 -5.89 -7.37
CA SER A 101 -11.02 -5.08 -6.75
C SER A 101 -12.07 -5.94 -6.05
N ARG A 102 -12.56 -5.46 -4.91
CA ARG A 102 -13.56 -6.19 -4.09
C ARG A 102 -14.88 -6.39 -4.84
N ASN A 103 -15.24 -5.46 -5.70
CA ASN A 103 -16.51 -5.53 -6.42
C ASN A 103 -16.48 -6.45 -7.65
N GLN A 104 -15.31 -6.72 -8.23
CA GLN A 104 -15.17 -7.71 -9.30
C GLN A 104 -14.83 -9.11 -8.78
N ASN A 105 -14.26 -9.24 -7.57
CA ASN A 105 -13.69 -10.51 -7.11
C ASN A 105 -14.31 -11.07 -5.81
N GLY A 106 -15.33 -10.42 -5.25
CA GLY A 106 -16.08 -10.93 -4.09
C GLY A 106 -15.17 -11.36 -2.94
N ASP A 107 -15.38 -12.57 -2.43
CA ASP A 107 -14.60 -13.10 -1.31
C ASP A 107 -13.14 -13.39 -1.66
N ALA A 108 -12.83 -13.64 -2.93
CA ALA A 108 -11.46 -13.85 -3.40
C ALA A 108 -10.60 -12.57 -3.31
N ALA A 109 -11.21 -11.40 -3.10
CA ALA A 109 -10.51 -10.16 -2.84
C ALA A 109 -9.90 -10.11 -1.42
N TYR A 110 -10.45 -10.87 -0.45
CA TYR A 110 -9.98 -10.90 0.93
C TYR A 110 -8.83 -11.91 1.11
N CYS A 111 -7.80 -11.81 0.29
CA CYS A 111 -6.55 -12.48 0.53
C CYS A 111 -5.51 -11.46 1.01
N ALA A 112 -4.70 -11.83 2.01
CA ALA A 112 -3.65 -10.96 2.53
C ALA A 112 -2.65 -10.55 1.42
N GLN A 113 -2.38 -11.45 0.46
CA GLN A 113 -1.53 -11.18 -0.71
C GLN A 113 -2.16 -10.24 -1.74
N ASN A 114 -3.45 -9.91 -1.61
CA ASN A 114 -4.12 -8.93 -2.47
C ASN A 114 -3.94 -7.49 -1.96
N LEU A 115 -3.40 -7.30 -0.75
CA LEU A 115 -3.26 -5.98 -0.11
C LEU A 115 -2.02 -5.24 -0.60
N CYS A 116 -2.16 -3.93 -0.77
CA CYS A 116 -1.05 -3.02 -1.07
C CYS A 116 -1.23 -1.67 -0.38
N LEU A 117 -0.13 -0.94 -0.18
CA LEU A 117 -0.13 0.40 0.41
C LEU A 117 -0.25 1.46 -0.68
N GLN A 118 -1.23 2.34 -0.55
CA GLN A 118 -1.60 3.33 -1.56
C GLN A 118 -1.64 4.74 -0.98
N SER A 119 -1.48 5.75 -1.84
CA SER A 119 -1.81 7.15 -1.50
C SER A 119 -3.21 7.49 -2.00
N ALA A 120 -3.76 8.65 -1.62
CA ALA A 120 -5.11 9.04 -2.05
C ALA A 120 -5.25 9.15 -3.58
N ARG A 121 -4.19 9.58 -4.28
CA ARG A 121 -4.17 9.54 -5.75
C ARG A 121 -4.36 8.12 -6.29
N CYS A 122 -3.59 7.19 -5.75
CA CYS A 122 -3.63 5.79 -6.17
C CYS A 122 -5.04 5.23 -6.00
N ASN A 123 -5.68 5.58 -4.87
CA ASN A 123 -7.07 5.23 -4.63
C ASN A 123 -8.02 5.87 -5.65
N GLN A 124 -7.79 7.08 -6.15
CA GLN A 124 -8.62 7.68 -7.20
C GLN A 124 -8.56 6.89 -8.52
N HIS A 125 -7.42 6.28 -8.85
CA HIS A 125 -7.30 5.44 -10.04
C HIS A 125 -7.98 4.07 -9.88
N ILE A 126 -8.03 3.51 -8.66
CA ILE A 126 -8.71 2.23 -8.36
C ILE A 126 -10.20 2.41 -8.00
N GLN A 127 -10.62 3.61 -7.60
CA GLN A 127 -12.02 3.92 -7.31
C GLN A 127 -12.95 3.78 -8.53
N SER A 128 -12.41 3.63 -9.74
CA SER A 128 -13.13 3.18 -10.94
C SER A 128 -13.49 1.70 -10.92
N SER A 129 -13.12 0.96 -9.87
CA SER A 129 -13.25 -0.52 -9.76
C SER A 129 -12.33 -1.34 -10.65
N MET A 130 -11.39 -0.69 -11.33
CA MET A 130 -10.44 -1.34 -12.21
C MET A 130 -9.42 -2.17 -11.41
N ASN A 131 -9.14 -3.37 -11.91
CA ASN A 131 -7.99 -4.16 -11.48
C ASN A 131 -6.69 -3.53 -11.97
N VAL A 132 -5.59 -3.92 -11.34
CA VAL A 132 -4.25 -3.46 -11.71
C VAL A 132 -3.89 -3.75 -13.17
N GLU A 133 -4.37 -4.85 -13.75
CA GLU A 133 -4.14 -5.15 -15.17
C GLU A 133 -4.82 -4.15 -16.11
N GLU A 134 -6.04 -3.69 -15.78
CA GLU A 134 -6.73 -2.66 -16.55
C GLU A 134 -5.99 -1.31 -16.44
N LEU A 135 -5.34 -1.03 -15.31
CA LEU A 135 -4.51 0.18 -15.15
C LEU A 135 -3.22 0.15 -15.98
N LYS A 136 -2.72 -1.03 -16.37
CA LYS A 136 -1.53 -1.14 -17.23
C LYS A 136 -1.83 -0.66 -18.65
N GLU A 137 -3.08 -0.68 -19.10
CA GLU A 137 -3.48 -0.19 -20.43
C GLU A 137 -3.21 1.31 -20.62
N TYR A 138 -3.13 2.09 -19.52
CA TYR A 138 -2.70 3.49 -19.60
C TYR A 138 -1.22 3.65 -20.03
N GLY A 139 -0.42 2.57 -19.92
CA GLY A 139 0.95 2.49 -20.42
C GLY A 139 1.96 3.39 -19.71
N GLY A 140 3.15 3.48 -20.33
CA GLY A 140 4.22 4.40 -19.95
C GLY A 140 4.77 4.14 -18.54
N LYS A 141 5.04 5.21 -17.79
CA LYS A 141 5.62 5.09 -16.43
C LYS A 141 4.71 4.41 -15.43
N LEU A 142 3.39 4.47 -15.62
CA LEU A 142 2.44 3.81 -14.71
C LEU A 142 2.54 2.29 -14.85
N GLU A 143 2.51 1.79 -16.08
CA GLU A 143 2.71 0.36 -16.38
C GLU A 143 4.05 -0.14 -15.84
N GLN A 144 5.14 0.59 -16.06
CA GLN A 144 6.47 0.21 -15.57
C GLN A 144 6.51 0.02 -14.05
N VAL A 145 5.91 0.95 -13.29
CA VAL A 145 5.86 0.87 -11.82
C VAL A 145 4.96 -0.28 -11.37
N ILE A 146 3.82 -0.48 -12.04
CA ILE A 146 2.93 -1.60 -11.75
C ILE A 146 3.66 -2.92 -11.94
N SER A 147 4.28 -3.14 -13.11
CA SER A 147 4.98 -4.38 -13.43
C SER A 147 6.13 -4.64 -12.44
N LYS A 148 6.97 -3.63 -12.16
CA LYS A 148 8.01 -3.73 -11.13
C LYS A 148 7.44 -4.22 -9.80
N ASN A 149 6.39 -3.55 -9.30
CA ASN A 149 5.83 -3.88 -7.99
C ASN A 149 5.12 -5.24 -7.98
N LEU A 150 4.57 -5.70 -9.10
CA LEU A 150 4.02 -7.06 -9.21
C LEU A 150 5.14 -8.12 -9.17
N ASP A 151 6.25 -7.88 -9.87
CA ASP A 151 7.40 -8.80 -9.90
C ASP A 151 8.08 -8.92 -8.54
N GLU A 152 8.29 -7.79 -7.84
CA GLU A 152 8.85 -7.76 -6.48
C GLU A 152 7.94 -8.49 -5.48
N ARG A 153 6.62 -8.34 -5.63
CA ARG A 153 5.65 -9.06 -4.79
C ARG A 153 5.61 -10.55 -5.10
N ALA A 154 5.70 -10.94 -6.37
CA ALA A 154 5.79 -12.35 -6.74
C ALA A 154 7.02 -12.99 -6.09
N SER A 155 8.16 -12.30 -6.17
CA SER A 155 9.42 -12.70 -5.53
C SER A 155 9.27 -12.81 -4.01
N LEU A 156 8.67 -11.81 -3.37
CA LEU A 156 8.36 -11.84 -1.94
C LEU A 156 7.50 -13.06 -1.58
N PHE A 157 6.39 -13.29 -2.28
CA PHE A 157 5.45 -14.35 -1.92
C PHE A 157 5.99 -15.75 -2.15
N SER A 158 6.98 -15.91 -3.04
CA SER A 158 7.74 -17.15 -3.20
C SER A 158 8.89 -17.33 -2.20
N SER A 159 9.25 -16.29 -1.44
CA SER A 159 10.42 -16.33 -0.55
C SER A 159 10.16 -17.06 0.77
N ASP A 160 11.22 -17.63 1.34
CA ASP A 160 11.17 -18.32 2.64
C ASP A 160 10.69 -17.40 3.76
N LYS A 161 11.13 -16.13 3.78
CA LYS A 161 10.68 -15.14 4.78
C LYS A 161 9.17 -14.94 4.78
N TRP A 162 8.53 -15.07 3.61
CA TRP A 162 7.07 -14.99 3.51
C TRP A 162 6.40 -16.25 4.02
N GLN A 163 6.93 -17.43 3.70
CA GLN A 163 6.40 -18.71 4.21
C GLN A 163 6.53 -18.83 5.74
N GLU A 164 7.65 -18.36 6.29
CA GLU A 164 7.85 -18.22 7.74
C GLU A 164 6.79 -17.31 8.37
N LEU A 165 6.55 -16.14 7.76
CA LEU A 165 5.51 -15.22 8.20
C LEU A 165 4.10 -15.87 8.15
N LEU A 166 3.77 -16.62 7.10
CA LEU A 166 2.50 -17.33 7.03
C LEU A 166 2.35 -18.35 8.17
N THR A 167 3.43 -19.03 8.54
CA THR A 167 3.47 -19.96 9.68
C THR A 167 3.27 -19.20 11.00
N GLU A 168 3.88 -18.03 11.19
CA GLU A 168 3.65 -17.16 12.34
C GLU A 168 2.20 -16.63 12.40
N LEU A 169 1.56 -16.47 11.24
CA LEU A 169 0.19 -15.97 11.14
C LEU A 169 -0.88 -17.05 11.36
N GLU A 170 -0.57 -18.32 11.09
CA GLU A 170 -1.53 -19.43 11.12
C GLU A 170 -2.29 -19.58 12.45
N PRO A 171 -1.67 -19.43 13.64
CA PRO A 171 -2.38 -19.52 14.91
C PRO A 171 -3.48 -18.47 15.12
N TRP A 172 -3.54 -17.43 14.28
CA TRP A 172 -4.50 -16.33 14.40
C TRP A 172 -5.72 -16.44 13.48
N LYS A 173 -5.80 -17.47 12.63
CA LYS A 173 -7.08 -17.87 12.00
C LYS A 173 -8.14 -18.07 13.07
#